data_AF-A0A228J9W3-F1
#
_entry.id   AF-A0A228J9W3-F1
#
_cell.length_a   1.000
_cell.length_b   1.000
_cell.length_c   1.000
_cell.angle_alpha   90.00
_cell.angle_beta   90.00
_cell.angle_gamma   90.00
#
_symmetry.space_group_name_H-M   'P 1'
#
loop_
_entity.id
_entity.type
_entity.pdbx_description
1 polymer ?
#
loop_
_entity_poly.entity_id
_entity_poly.type
_entity_poly.pdbx_seq_one_letter_code
_entity_poly.pdbx_strand_id
1 'polypeptide(L)'
;MNTTTNDYAQCRAVGGPLHGYAFPGHGISAGLTYRTADQVADEPSHYVEYSRRALTRSTPDGLQTREFFVLDTVKRDGKVIVQGLTDDQALAATLAAPERFWK
;
A
#
# COMPACT_ATOMS: atom_id res chain seq x y z
N MET A 1 1.08 36.06 -5.42
CA MET A 1 1.53 34.76 -5.96
C MET A 1 0.91 33.69 -5.09
N ASN A 2 -0.10 32.97 -5.56
CA ASN A 2 -0.73 31.88 -4.80
C ASN A 2 0.16 30.64 -4.95
N THR A 3 1.06 30.43 -4.00
CA THR A 3 1.70 29.12 -3.81
C THR A 3 0.63 28.19 -3.25
N THR A 4 -0.16 27.57 -4.12
CA THR A 4 -0.94 26.40 -3.74
C THR A 4 0.06 25.26 -3.55
N THR A 5 0.69 25.20 -2.37
CA THR A 5 1.36 23.98 -1.92
C THR A 5 0.24 22.98 -1.67
N ASN A 6 -0.18 22.31 -2.73
CA ASN A 6 -0.93 21.09 -2.62
C ASN A 6 0.03 20.08 -1.96
N ASP A 7 0.11 20.11 -0.63
CA ASP A 7 0.74 19.08 0.19
C ASP A 7 -0.09 17.81 0.03
N TYR A 8 0.12 17.16 -1.10
CA TYR A 8 -0.48 15.89 -1.44
C TYR A 8 0.24 14.83 -0.63
N ALA A 9 -0.19 14.66 0.63
CA ALA A 9 0.41 13.72 1.57
C ALA A 9 0.59 12.36 0.89
N GLN A 10 1.84 11.96 0.71
CA GLN A 10 2.17 10.68 0.10
C GLN A 10 1.62 9.53 0.96
N CYS A 11 0.88 8.64 0.32
CA CYS A 11 0.33 7.44 0.93
C CYS A 11 1.27 6.27 0.65
N ARG A 12 1.71 5.57 1.70
CA ARG A 12 2.63 4.43 1.54
C ARG A 12 1.84 3.14 1.36
N ALA A 13 2.35 2.25 0.51
CA ALA A 13 1.76 0.93 0.33
C ALA A 13 2.13 -0.02 1.47
N VAL A 14 1.19 -0.85 1.92
CA VAL A 14 1.35 -1.80 3.01
C VAL A 14 1.03 -3.21 2.50
N GLY A 15 1.91 -4.17 2.76
CA GLY A 15 1.88 -5.49 2.13
C GLY A 15 2.35 -5.50 0.66
N GLY A 16 2.44 -6.71 0.12
CA GLY A 16 2.69 -6.97 -1.30
C GLY A 16 4.05 -6.50 -1.83
N PRO A 17 4.25 -6.54 -3.16
CA PRO A 17 5.52 -6.18 -3.80
C PRO A 17 5.93 -4.70 -3.63
N LEU A 18 4.97 -3.82 -3.32
CA LEU A 18 5.21 -2.38 -3.21
C LEU A 18 5.30 -1.92 -1.75
N HIS A 19 5.47 -2.84 -0.79
CA HIS A 19 5.51 -2.48 0.63
C HIS A 19 6.48 -1.33 0.92
N GLY A 20 5.94 -0.23 1.44
CA GLY A 20 6.59 1.02 1.80
C GLY A 20 6.90 1.99 0.64
N TYR A 21 6.55 1.63 -0.60
CA TYR A 21 6.56 2.55 -1.74
C TYR A 21 5.50 3.65 -1.55
N ALA A 22 5.81 4.86 -1.99
CA ALA A 22 4.95 6.02 -1.82
C ALA A 22 4.20 6.35 -3.11
N PHE A 23 2.89 6.49 -3.02
CA PHE A 23 2.03 6.95 -4.10
C PHE A 23 1.47 8.34 -3.79
N PRO A 24 1.15 9.15 -4.83
CA PRO A 24 0.38 10.38 -4.64
C PRO A 24 -0.95 10.10 -3.93
N GLY A 25 -1.30 10.90 -2.92
CA GLY A 25 -2.50 10.71 -2.09
C GLY A 25 -3.83 11.06 -2.75
N HIS A 26 -3.95 11.00 -4.08
CA HIS A 26 -5.20 11.30 -4.81
C HIS A 26 -6.03 10.07 -5.16
N GLY A 27 -5.42 8.90 -5.18
CA GLY A 27 -6.12 7.66 -5.51
C GLY A 27 -6.97 7.13 -4.37
N ILE A 28 -8.05 6.44 -4.72
CA ILE A 28 -8.78 5.53 -3.82
C ILE A 28 -8.21 4.11 -3.87
N SER A 29 -7.49 3.77 -4.95
CA SER A 29 -6.79 2.51 -5.13
C SER A 29 -5.52 2.70 -5.97
N ALA A 30 -4.64 1.71 -5.91
CA ALA A 30 -3.44 1.62 -6.75
C ALA A 30 -3.31 0.20 -7.29
N GLY A 31 -2.86 0.09 -8.54
CA GLY A 31 -2.64 -1.20 -9.21
C GLY A 31 -1.20 -1.36 -9.68
N LEU A 32 -0.68 -2.58 -9.62
CA LEU A 32 0.60 -2.96 -10.22
C LEU A 32 0.42 -4.23 -11.04
N THR A 33 0.82 -4.16 -12.32
CA THR A 33 1.02 -5.36 -13.14
C THR A 33 2.51 -5.64 -13.24
N TYR A 34 2.94 -6.86 -12.92
CA TYR A 34 4.35 -7.24 -12.99
C TYR A 34 4.54 -8.69 -13.42
N ARG A 35 5.76 -9.01 -13.83
CA ARG A 35 6.25 -10.37 -14.08
C ARG A 35 7.49 -10.58 -13.22
N THR A 36 7.70 -11.79 -12.71
CA THR A 36 8.92 -12.11 -11.95
C THR A 36 10.05 -12.52 -12.91
N ALA A 37 11.29 -12.32 -12.50
CA ALA A 37 12.46 -12.46 -13.39
C ALA A 37 12.77 -13.92 -13.78
N ASP A 38 12.22 -14.87 -13.01
CA ASP A 38 12.26 -16.32 -13.24
C ASP A 38 11.22 -16.80 -14.27
N GLN A 39 10.39 -15.91 -14.81
CA GLN A 39 9.30 -16.27 -15.72
C GLN A 39 9.74 -16.32 -17.18
N VAL A 40 9.45 -17.45 -17.82
CA VAL A 40 9.62 -17.72 -19.25
C VAL A 40 8.66 -16.87 -20.10
N ALA A 41 8.91 -16.74 -21.41
CA ALA A 41 7.87 -16.32 -22.34
C ALA A 41 6.62 -17.20 -22.12
N ASP A 42 5.44 -16.57 -22.07
CA ASP A 42 4.11 -17.20 -21.91
C ASP A 42 3.56 -17.42 -20.49
N GLU A 43 4.21 -16.96 -19.41
CA GLU A 43 3.54 -16.93 -18.09
C GLU A 43 2.59 -15.72 -17.91
N PRO A 44 1.40 -15.93 -17.31
CA PRO A 44 0.44 -14.86 -17.09
C PRO A 44 0.97 -13.85 -16.07
N SER A 45 0.85 -12.56 -16.38
CA SER A 45 1.25 -11.46 -15.48
C SER A 45 0.52 -11.51 -14.15
N HIS A 46 1.20 -11.07 -13.09
CA HIS A 46 0.59 -10.83 -11.80
C HIS A 46 -0.08 -9.46 -11.80
N TYR A 47 -1.26 -9.38 -11.21
CA TYR A 47 -1.97 -8.13 -10.95
C TYR A 47 -2.12 -7.96 -9.44
N VAL A 48 -1.67 -6.82 -8.92
CA VAL A 48 -1.80 -6.44 -7.52
C VAL A 48 -2.73 -5.26 -7.42
N GLU A 49 -3.64 -5.32 -6.46
CA GLU A 49 -4.55 -4.24 -6.13
C GLU A 49 -4.34 -3.82 -4.68
N TYR A 50 -4.34 -2.51 -4.46
CA TYR A 50 -4.31 -1.89 -3.14
C TYR A 50 -5.48 -0.92 -3.02
N SER A 51 -6.14 -0.91 -1.86
CA SER A 51 -7.13 0.13 -1.52
C SER A 51 -6.59 1.09 -0.50
N ARG A 52 -7.03 2.33 -0.61
CA ARG A 52 -6.74 3.35 0.36
C ARG A 52 -7.51 3.09 1.66
N ARG A 53 -6.79 3.07 2.78
CA ARG A 53 -7.36 2.87 4.12
C ARG A 53 -6.73 3.81 5.13
N ALA A 54 -7.55 4.31 6.05
CA ALA A 54 -7.11 5.04 7.23
C ALA A 54 -6.68 4.04 8.31
N LEU A 55 -5.42 4.07 8.72
CA LEU A 55 -4.94 3.29 9.86
C LEU A 55 -4.64 4.24 11.02
N THR A 56 -4.91 3.80 12.25
CA THR A 56 -4.70 4.58 13.47
C THR A 56 -3.78 3.84 14.41
N ARG A 57 -2.71 4.50 14.87
CA ARG A 57 -1.83 3.99 15.93
C ARG A 57 -1.97 4.83 17.20
N SER A 58 -1.65 4.22 18.34
CA SER A 58 -1.49 4.92 19.62
C SER A 58 -0.02 5.25 19.86
N THR A 59 0.26 6.49 20.28
CA THR A 59 1.58 6.97 20.71
C THR A 59 1.44 7.63 22.10
N PRO A 60 2.55 7.93 22.80
CA PRO A 60 2.51 8.67 24.06
C PRO A 60 1.82 10.04 23.95
N ASP A 61 1.84 10.65 22.77
CA ASP A 61 1.25 11.97 22.50
C ASP A 61 -0.23 11.89 22.07
N GLY A 62 -0.78 10.69 21.91
CA GLY A 62 -2.18 10.46 21.53
C GLY A 62 -2.37 9.48 20.36
N LEU A 63 -3.55 9.55 19.75
CA LEU A 63 -3.85 8.76 18.55
C LEU A 63 -3.36 9.48 17.30
N GLN A 64 -2.70 8.75 16.41
CA GLN A 64 -2.24 9.24 15.11
C GLN A 64 -2.88 8.42 14.00
N THR A 65 -3.64 9.07 13.12
CA THR A 65 -4.27 8.46 11.95
C THR A 65 -3.57 8.90 10.67
N ARG A 66 -3.35 7.97 9.74
CA ARG A 66 -2.76 8.23 8.43
C ARG A 66 -3.37 7.32 7.36
N GLU A 67 -3.40 7.83 6.14
CA GLU A 67 -3.84 7.12 4.95
C GLU A 67 -2.71 6.25 4.35
N PHE A 68 -3.05 5.00 4.00
CA PHE A 68 -2.15 4.03 3.39
C PHE A 68 -2.83 3.33 2.22
N PHE A 69 -2.04 2.81 1.28
CA PHE A 69 -2.53 1.87 0.27
C PHE A 69 -2.30 0.44 0.77
N VAL A 70 -3.33 -0.19 1.29
CA VAL A 70 -3.26 -1.54 1.86
C VAL A 70 -3.51 -2.57 0.78
N LEU A 71 -2.69 -3.63 0.73
CA LEU A 71 -2.87 -4.73 -0.21
C LEU A 71 -4.26 -5.34 -0.06
N ASP A 72 -5.03 -5.40 -1.16
CA ASP A 72 -6.32 -6.07 -1.21
C ASP A 72 -6.24 -7.46 -1.83
N THR A 73 -5.44 -7.62 -2.88
CA THR A 73 -5.30 -8.92 -3.54
C THR A 73 -4.10 -8.96 -4.48
N VAL A 74 -3.54 -10.16 -4.64
CA VAL A 74 -2.69 -10.50 -5.78
C VAL A 74 -3.40 -11.56 -6.60
N LYS A 75 -3.52 -11.33 -7.90
CA LYS A 75 -4.11 -12.24 -8.89
C LYS A 75 -3.06 -12.70 -9.90
N ARG A 76 -3.19 -13.93 -10.35
CA ARG A 76 -2.46 -14.51 -11.50
C ARG A 76 -3.48 -15.19 -12.38
N ASP A 77 -3.51 -14.84 -13.66
CA ASP A 77 -4.49 -15.37 -14.63
C ASP A 77 -5.95 -15.20 -14.14
N GLY A 78 -6.26 -14.03 -13.57
CA GLY A 78 -7.57 -13.73 -12.99
C GLY A 78 -7.88 -14.43 -11.66
N LYS A 79 -7.08 -15.42 -11.22
CA LYS A 79 -7.27 -16.14 -9.96
C LYS A 79 -6.54 -15.45 -8.82
N VAL A 80 -7.21 -15.29 -7.67
CA VAL A 80 -6.59 -14.77 -6.46
C VAL A 80 -5.58 -15.79 -5.92
N ILE A 81 -4.33 -15.37 -5.77
CA ILE A 81 -3.24 -16.19 -5.21
C ILE A 81 -2.79 -15.71 -3.83
N VAL A 82 -3.03 -14.43 -3.51
CA VAL A 82 -2.77 -13.84 -2.18
C VAL A 82 -3.97 -12.99 -1.80
N GLN A 83 -4.49 -13.24 -0.59
CA GLN A 83 -5.53 -12.42 0.02
C GLN A 83 -4.91 -11.14 0.60
N GLY A 84 -5.66 -10.06 0.56
CA GLY A 84 -5.27 -8.78 1.14
C GLY A 84 -5.13 -8.82 2.65
N LEU A 85 -4.56 -7.74 3.19
CA LEU A 85 -4.41 -7.58 4.62
C LEU A 85 -5.71 -7.07 5.24
N THR A 86 -6.03 -7.58 6.43
CA THR A 86 -6.98 -6.91 7.33
C THR A 86 -6.38 -5.61 7.85
N ASP A 87 -7.20 -4.72 8.40
CA ASP A 87 -6.73 -3.46 8.96
C ASP A 87 -5.74 -3.68 10.13
N ASP A 88 -5.97 -4.69 10.96
CA ASP A 88 -5.06 -5.07 12.05
C ASP A 88 -3.71 -5.57 11.52
N GLN A 89 -3.71 -6.40 10.48
CA GLN A 89 -2.48 -6.89 9.85
C GLN A 89 -1.71 -5.75 9.17
N ALA A 90 -2.43 -4.85 8.50
CA ALA A 90 -1.84 -3.67 7.89
C ALA A 90 -1.23 -2.74 8.94
N LEU A 91 -1.97 -2.46 10.02
CA LEU A 91 -1.48 -1.67 11.14
C LEU A 91 -0.22 -2.31 11.75
N ALA A 92 -0.26 -3.60 12.06
CA ALA A 92 0.90 -4.33 12.58
C ALA A 92 2.13 -4.21 11.65
N ALA A 93 1.94 -4.34 10.33
CA ALA A 93 3.01 -4.17 9.35
C ALA A 93 3.60 -2.73 9.36
N THR A 94 2.76 -1.70 9.54
CA THR A 94 3.28 -0.32 9.67
C THR A 94 4.02 -0.08 10.98
N LEU A 95 3.62 -0.76 12.06
CA LEU A 95 4.24 -0.66 13.38
C LEU A 95 5.57 -1.43 13.47
N ALA A 96 5.79 -2.41 12.59
CA ALA A 96 7.07 -3.11 12.49
C ALA A 96 8.21 -2.25 11.91
N ALA A 97 7.88 -1.17 11.19
CA ALA A 97 8.84 -0.22 10.62
C ALA A 97 8.32 1.24 10.72
N PRO A 98 8.14 1.77 11.93
CA PRO A 98 7.43 3.04 12.15
C PRO A 98 8.14 4.24 11.50
N GLU A 99 9.47 4.23 11.43
CA GLU A 99 10.28 5.22 10.73
C GLU A 99 10.10 5.18 9.21
N ARG A 100 9.55 4.12 8.66
CA ARG A 100 9.20 4.05 7.24
C ARG A 100 7.78 4.54 6.99
N PHE A 101 6.84 4.23 7.88
CA PHE A 101 5.41 4.43 7.64
C PHE A 101 4.80 5.66 8.32
N TRP A 102 5.39 6.15 9.41
CA TRP A 102 4.80 7.16 10.28
C TRP A 102 5.69 8.38 10.53
N LYS A 103 6.63 8.63 9.61
CA LYS A 103 7.34 9.91 9.51
C LYS A 103 6.46 11.00 8.93
#